data_AF-A0A1N7BPR3-F1
#
_entry.id   AF-A0A1N7BPR3-F1
#
_cell.length_a   1.000
_cell.length_b   1.000
_cell.length_c   1.000
_cell.angle_alpha   90.00
_cell.angle_beta   90.00
_cell.angle_gamma   90.00
#
_symmetry.space_group_name_H-M   'P 1'
#
loop_
_entity.id
_entity.type
_entity.pdbx_description
1 polymer ?
#
loop_
_entity_poly.entity_id
_entity_poly.type
_entity_poly.pdbx_seq_one_letter_code
_entity_poly.pdbx_strand_id
1 'polypeptide(L)'
;MHASHRSRGLPARRSAVGGVCVLLLSLGLSVSACAAPRSDEGAPVASAPAAPSSPEPTPVPSAPAGADRVETFCAANAAASAAVQGTVAEDIVARQAQANAARALLPIEGASPEVAAGAETFVAAAEETVSILADFPADALVADIGTDPRILQSQAVTAVATDPDYQAFLLWTMDACGSLPSE
;
A
#
# COMPACT_ATOMS: atom_id res chain seq x y z
N MET A 1 32.11 58.77 -19.33
CA MET A 1 30.96 58.80 -18.40
C MET A 1 29.69 58.58 -19.21
N HIS A 2 28.88 57.59 -18.77
CA HIS A 2 27.51 57.24 -19.17
C HIS A 2 27.25 56.75 -20.62
N ALA A 3 27.23 55.41 -20.77
CA ALA A 3 26.55 54.72 -21.86
C ALA A 3 25.14 54.31 -21.40
N SER A 4 24.15 54.63 -22.22
CA SER A 4 22.73 54.33 -22.07
C SER A 4 22.45 52.88 -22.49
N HIS A 5 21.77 52.09 -21.66
CA HIS A 5 21.22 50.79 -22.08
C HIS A 5 19.74 50.69 -21.73
N ARG A 6 18.93 50.61 -22.79
CA ARG A 6 17.48 50.46 -22.78
C ARG A 6 17.05 49.14 -22.16
N SER A 7 16.03 49.22 -21.33
CA SER A 7 15.20 48.12 -20.82
C SER A 7 14.61 47.28 -21.95
N ARG A 8 14.81 45.97 -21.89
CA ARG A 8 14.00 44.96 -22.62
C ARG A 8 13.27 44.13 -21.59
N GLY A 9 11.97 43.94 -21.83
CA GLY A 9 11.02 43.31 -20.92
C GLY A 9 11.21 41.80 -20.74
N LEU A 10 10.79 41.37 -19.55
CA LEU A 10 10.21 40.09 -19.08
C LEU A 10 10.04 38.94 -20.09
N PRO A 11 10.22 37.68 -19.65
CA PRO A 11 9.16 37.04 -18.86
C PRO A 11 9.63 36.34 -17.59
N ALA A 12 8.78 36.48 -16.56
CA ALA A 12 8.75 35.65 -15.37
C ALA A 12 8.61 34.18 -15.77
N ARG A 13 9.69 33.40 -15.62
CA ARG A 13 9.61 31.94 -15.59
C ARG A 13 9.21 31.53 -14.18
N ARG A 14 7.90 31.36 -13.98
CA ARG A 14 7.38 30.51 -12.90
C ARG A 14 7.87 29.08 -13.20
N SER A 15 8.94 28.65 -12.53
CA SER A 15 9.34 27.25 -12.52
C SER A 15 8.29 26.46 -11.74
N ALA A 16 7.28 25.99 -12.46
CA ALA A 16 6.37 24.95 -12.02
C ALA A 16 7.09 23.60 -12.17
N VAL A 17 7.95 23.28 -11.20
CA VAL A 17 8.53 21.93 -11.03
C VAL A 17 8.55 21.67 -9.53
N GLY A 18 7.46 21.11 -8.99
CA GLY A 18 7.36 20.88 -7.56
C GLY A 18 6.00 20.39 -7.08
N GLY A 19 5.30 19.59 -7.88
CA GLY A 19 3.94 19.16 -7.55
C GLY A 19 3.56 17.76 -8.02
N VAL A 20 4.53 16.91 -8.39
CA VAL A 20 4.27 15.57 -8.92
C VAL A 20 5.32 14.60 -8.38
N CYS A 21 5.19 14.16 -7.12
CA CYS A 21 5.91 12.98 -6.59
C CYS A 21 5.32 12.37 -5.31
N VAL A 22 4.39 13.05 -4.61
CA VAL A 22 3.74 12.48 -3.41
C VAL A 22 2.65 11.44 -3.76
N LEU A 23 2.33 11.26 -5.05
CA LEU A 23 1.23 10.41 -5.53
C LEU A 23 1.61 8.97 -5.91
N LEU A 24 2.88 8.57 -5.77
CA LEU A 24 3.32 7.23 -6.19
C LEU A 24 3.20 6.15 -5.09
N LEU A 25 2.82 6.52 -3.87
CA LEU A 25 2.56 5.58 -2.76
C LEU A 25 1.09 5.16 -2.65
N SER A 26 0.22 5.58 -3.57
CA SER A 26 -1.23 5.41 -3.50
C SER A 26 -1.84 4.54 -4.60
N LEU A 27 -1.10 3.55 -5.14
CA LEU A 27 -1.72 2.51 -5.97
C LEU A 27 -2.46 1.49 -5.09
N GLY A 28 -3.62 1.89 -4.60
CA GLY A 28 -4.66 1.02 -4.06
C GLY A 28 -6.00 1.48 -4.60
N LEU A 29 -6.47 0.87 -5.69
CA LEU A 29 -7.82 1.11 -6.20
C LEU A 29 -8.82 0.64 -5.14
N SER A 30 -9.54 1.60 -4.58
CA SER A 30 -10.63 1.35 -3.64
C SER A 30 -11.84 0.83 -4.40
N VAL A 31 -12.29 -0.40 -4.11
CA VAL A 31 -13.67 -0.81 -4.39
C VAL A 31 -14.34 -1.07 -3.04
N SER A 32 -15.10 -0.07 -2.62
CA SER A 32 -15.98 -0.14 -1.45
C SER A 32 -17.19 -1.01 -1.80
N ALA A 33 -17.31 -2.16 -1.16
CA ALA A 33 -18.54 -2.95 -1.15
C ALA A 33 -19.15 -2.92 0.27
N CYS A 34 -19.96 -1.89 0.54
CA CYS A 34 -20.93 -1.94 1.62
C CYS A 34 -21.97 -3.03 1.32
N ALA A 35 -21.95 -4.13 2.06
CA ALA A 35 -23.09 -5.05 2.14
C ALA A 35 -23.47 -5.26 3.60
N ALA A 36 -24.54 -4.59 4.02
CA ALA A 36 -25.21 -4.84 5.29
C ALA A 36 -25.82 -6.26 5.30
N PRO A 37 -25.78 -7.00 6.43
CA PRO A 37 -26.48 -8.28 6.52
C PRO A 37 -27.99 -8.05 6.65
N ARG A 38 -28.77 -8.74 5.80
CA ARG A 38 -30.21 -8.93 6.00
C ARG A 38 -30.40 -10.09 6.98
N SER A 39 -31.00 -9.80 8.13
CA SER A 39 -31.58 -10.82 9.01
C SER A 39 -32.88 -11.32 8.40
N ASP A 40 -33.03 -12.64 8.25
CA ASP A 40 -34.33 -13.27 8.04
C ASP A 40 -34.41 -14.48 8.97
N GLU A 41 -35.30 -14.36 9.96
CA GLU A 41 -35.62 -15.37 10.94
C GLU A 41 -37.04 -15.86 10.66
N GLY A 42 -37.19 -17.16 10.38
CA GLY A 42 -38.48 -17.76 10.08
C GLY A 42 -38.41 -19.27 9.85
N ALA A 43 -38.57 -20.04 10.93
CA ALA A 43 -39.03 -21.44 10.90
C ALA A 43 -40.58 -21.46 11.12
N PRO A 44 -41.37 -22.55 10.91
CA PRO A 44 -40.93 -23.96 11.02
C PRO A 44 -41.70 -25.09 10.25
N VAL A 45 -41.19 -26.34 10.43
CA VAL A 45 -41.75 -27.73 10.35
C VAL A 45 -42.26 -28.36 9.02
N ALA A 46 -41.64 -29.47 8.57
CA ALA A 46 -42.26 -30.83 8.48
C ALA A 46 -41.42 -31.91 7.72
N SER A 47 -41.28 -33.07 8.41
CA SER A 47 -41.05 -34.49 8.03
C SER A 47 -40.33 -34.96 6.75
N ALA A 48 -39.43 -35.93 6.97
CA ALA A 48 -38.55 -36.64 6.03
C ALA A 48 -39.24 -37.55 4.97
N PRO A 49 -38.49 -37.87 3.89
CA PRO A 49 -38.09 -39.27 3.65
C PRO A 49 -36.60 -39.44 3.27
N ALA A 50 -36.14 -40.69 3.25
CA ALA A 50 -34.74 -41.11 3.25
C ALA A 50 -34.01 -41.18 1.88
N ALA A 51 -32.67 -41.08 1.96
CA ALA A 51 -31.58 -41.46 1.02
C ALA A 51 -31.40 -40.58 -0.25
N PRO A 52 -30.16 -40.35 -0.76
CA PRO A 52 -28.97 -41.22 -0.69
C PRO A 52 -27.69 -40.56 -0.13
N SER A 53 -26.63 -41.36 0.00
CA SER A 53 -25.30 -40.96 0.48
C SER A 53 -24.80 -39.66 -0.16
N SER A 54 -24.48 -38.69 0.68
CA SER A 54 -23.76 -37.48 0.30
C SER A 54 -22.37 -37.87 -0.24
N PRO A 55 -21.92 -37.33 -1.38
CA PRO A 55 -20.53 -37.48 -1.77
C PRO A 55 -19.65 -36.86 -0.69
N GLU A 56 -18.62 -37.61 -0.27
CA GLU A 56 -17.55 -37.12 0.59
C GLU A 56 -17.07 -35.77 0.05
N PRO A 57 -17.03 -34.70 0.86
CA PRO A 57 -16.54 -33.41 0.39
C PRO A 57 -15.10 -33.61 -0.06
N THR A 58 -14.86 -33.43 -1.36
CA THR A 58 -13.52 -33.41 -1.92
C THR A 58 -12.71 -32.40 -1.11
N PRO A 59 -11.55 -32.77 -0.53
CA PRO A 59 -10.73 -31.80 0.18
C PRO A 59 -10.38 -30.68 -0.80
N VAL A 60 -10.87 -29.47 -0.50
CA VAL A 60 -10.45 -28.26 -1.20
C VAL A 60 -8.93 -28.20 -1.02
N PRO A 61 -8.13 -28.06 -2.10
CA PRO A 61 -6.71 -27.87 -1.96
C PRO A 61 -6.48 -26.67 -1.05
N SER A 62 -5.85 -26.90 0.11
CA SER A 62 -5.38 -25.80 0.94
C SER A 62 -4.48 -24.95 0.05
N ALA A 63 -4.79 -23.66 -0.04
CA ALA A 63 -3.92 -22.73 -0.75
C ALA A 63 -2.49 -22.91 -0.21
N PRO A 64 -1.46 -22.82 -1.07
CA PRO A 64 -0.09 -22.85 -0.58
C PRO A 64 0.05 -21.74 0.46
N ALA A 65 0.69 -22.01 1.59
CA ALA A 65 0.84 -21.06 2.70
C ALA A 65 1.48 -19.71 2.27
N GLY A 66 2.10 -19.65 1.09
CA GLY A 66 2.53 -18.40 0.44
C GLY A 66 1.39 -17.51 -0.06
N ALA A 67 0.28 -18.06 -0.55
CA ALA A 67 -0.86 -17.30 -1.08
C ALA A 67 -1.54 -16.45 0.01
N ASP A 68 -1.80 -17.03 1.18
CA ASP A 68 -2.39 -16.32 2.32
C ASP A 68 -1.52 -15.15 2.79
N ARG A 69 -0.18 -15.30 2.70
CA ARG A 69 0.77 -14.24 3.06
C ARG A 69 0.76 -13.10 2.05
N VAL A 70 0.66 -13.42 0.75
CA VAL A 70 0.52 -12.42 -0.33
C VAL A 70 -0.78 -11.65 -0.18
N GLU A 71 -1.91 -12.33 0.06
CA GLU A 71 -3.20 -11.68 0.29
C GLU A 71 -3.16 -10.74 1.50
N THR A 72 -2.58 -11.22 2.62
CA THR A 72 -2.41 -10.42 3.84
C THR A 72 -1.55 -9.18 3.58
N PHE A 73 -0.45 -9.32 2.85
CA PHE A 73 0.38 -8.19 2.47
C PHE A 73 -0.36 -7.21 1.57
N CYS A 74 -1.09 -7.69 0.57
CA CYS A 74 -1.85 -6.82 -0.33
C CYS A 74 -2.96 -6.05 0.40
N ALA A 75 -3.65 -6.69 1.34
CA ALA A 75 -4.63 -6.01 2.20
C ALA A 75 -3.97 -4.93 3.07
N ALA A 76 -2.83 -5.23 3.69
CA ALA A 76 -2.09 -4.25 4.49
C ALA A 76 -1.52 -3.09 3.64
N ASN A 77 -1.07 -3.38 2.43
CA ASN A 77 -0.58 -2.39 1.47
C ASN A 77 -1.70 -1.45 1.01
N ALA A 78 -2.90 -1.98 0.76
CA ALA A 78 -4.08 -1.19 0.44
C ALA A 78 -4.51 -0.30 1.62
N ALA A 79 -4.49 -0.85 2.85
CA ALA A 79 -4.81 -0.09 4.05
C ALA A 79 -3.83 1.07 4.28
N ALA A 80 -2.52 0.83 4.12
CA ALA A 80 -1.49 1.88 4.22
C ALA A 80 -1.65 2.95 3.13
N SER A 81 -1.97 2.55 1.90
CA SER A 81 -2.28 3.50 0.81
C SER A 81 -3.49 4.37 1.13
N ALA A 82 -4.53 3.79 1.75
CA ALA A 82 -5.73 4.52 2.14
C ALA A 82 -5.49 5.47 3.32
N ALA A 83 -4.66 5.08 4.29
CA ALA A 83 -4.38 5.85 5.50
C ALA A 83 -3.68 7.19 5.25
N VAL A 84 -3.03 7.36 4.09
CA VAL A 84 -2.47 8.65 3.63
C VAL A 84 -3.54 9.76 3.52
N GLN A 85 -4.82 9.40 3.40
CA GLN A 85 -5.93 10.36 3.38
C GLN A 85 -6.43 10.74 4.79
N GLY A 86 -5.91 10.09 5.82
CA GLY A 86 -6.34 10.25 7.20
C GLY A 86 -5.36 11.02 8.07
N THR A 87 -5.35 10.63 9.34
CA THR A 87 -4.51 11.20 10.40
C THR A 87 -3.15 10.51 10.47
N VAL A 88 -2.18 11.19 11.07
CA VAL A 88 -0.86 10.62 11.38
C VAL A 88 -0.98 9.32 12.18
N ALA A 89 -1.89 9.25 13.17
CA ALA A 89 -2.10 8.04 13.95
C ALA A 89 -2.57 6.85 13.10
N GLU A 90 -3.52 7.08 12.19
CA GLU A 90 -4.02 6.04 11.29
C GLU A 90 -2.93 5.55 10.33
N ASP A 91 -2.12 6.47 9.78
CA ASP A 91 -1.02 6.14 8.88
C ASP A 91 0.09 5.37 9.59
N ILE A 92 0.45 5.71 10.83
CA ILE A 92 1.40 4.95 11.64
C ILE A 92 0.94 3.50 11.82
N VAL A 93 -0.33 3.29 12.23
CA VAL A 93 -0.88 1.94 12.45
C VAL A 93 -0.87 1.14 11.15
N ALA A 94 -1.32 1.74 10.05
CA ALA A 94 -1.41 1.06 8.76
C ALA A 94 -0.02 0.72 8.19
N ARG A 95 0.95 1.64 8.26
CA ARG A 95 2.34 1.39 7.83
C ARG A 95 3.04 0.35 8.68
N GLN A 96 2.79 0.33 9.99
CA GLN A 96 3.33 -0.71 10.85
C GLN A 96 2.79 -2.10 10.47
N ALA A 97 1.50 -2.19 10.15
CA ALA A 97 0.89 -3.43 9.65
C ALA A 97 1.47 -3.84 8.29
N GLN A 98 1.66 -2.89 7.38
CA GLN A 98 2.29 -3.10 6.07
C GLN A 98 3.72 -3.63 6.20
N ALA A 99 4.56 -3.02 7.05
CA ALA A 99 5.92 -3.48 7.32
C ALA A 99 5.93 -4.90 7.92
N ASN A 100 5.02 -5.18 8.87
CA ASN A 100 4.89 -6.51 9.46
C ASN A 100 4.49 -7.57 8.44
N ALA A 101 3.53 -7.26 7.56
CA ALA A 101 3.10 -8.16 6.51
C ALA A 101 4.20 -8.39 5.46
N ALA A 102 4.94 -7.34 5.08
CA ALA A 102 6.09 -7.44 4.19
C ALA A 102 7.20 -8.32 4.78
N ARG A 103 7.50 -8.19 6.09
CA ARG A 103 8.43 -9.13 6.76
C ARG A 103 7.93 -10.56 6.72
N ALA A 104 6.63 -10.76 6.94
CA ALA A 104 6.03 -12.09 6.91
C ALA A 104 6.08 -12.73 5.51
N LEU A 105 6.16 -11.94 4.44
CA LEU A 105 6.33 -12.47 3.08
C LEU A 105 7.66 -13.20 2.88
N LEU A 106 8.71 -12.84 3.62
CA LEU A 106 10.05 -13.38 3.39
C LEU A 106 10.21 -14.82 3.96
N PRO A 107 10.83 -15.75 3.21
CA PRO A 107 11.20 -15.65 1.80
C PRO A 107 9.95 -15.68 0.89
N ILE A 108 9.97 -14.87 -0.17
CA ILE A 108 8.88 -14.81 -1.16
C ILE A 108 9.07 -15.97 -2.15
N GLU A 109 8.14 -16.91 -2.16
CA GLU A 109 8.20 -18.08 -3.03
C GLU A 109 8.14 -17.67 -4.51
N GLY A 110 9.09 -18.14 -5.31
CA GLY A 110 9.14 -17.87 -6.75
C GLY A 110 9.62 -16.46 -7.12
N ALA A 111 9.92 -15.60 -6.15
CA ALA A 111 10.51 -14.29 -6.41
C ALA A 111 12.01 -14.36 -6.71
N SER A 112 12.51 -13.37 -7.45
CA SER A 112 13.95 -13.23 -7.69
C SER A 112 14.66 -12.71 -6.43
N PRO A 113 15.99 -12.89 -6.32
CA PRO A 113 16.78 -12.32 -5.21
C PRO A 113 16.61 -10.81 -5.05
N GLU A 114 16.47 -10.08 -6.16
CA GLU A 114 16.28 -8.63 -6.19
C GLU A 114 14.94 -8.24 -5.55
N VAL A 115 13.87 -9.00 -5.81
CA VAL A 115 12.55 -8.78 -5.18
C VAL A 115 12.62 -9.04 -3.68
N ALA A 116 13.35 -10.08 -3.25
CA ALA A 116 13.54 -10.37 -1.82
C ALA A 116 14.36 -9.27 -1.11
N ALA A 117 15.46 -8.81 -1.72
CA ALA A 117 16.27 -7.71 -1.20
C ALA A 117 15.46 -6.39 -1.15
N GLY A 118 14.69 -6.11 -2.21
CA GLY A 118 13.80 -4.96 -2.25
C GLY A 118 12.71 -4.98 -1.17
N ALA A 119 12.20 -6.16 -0.82
CA ALA A 119 11.25 -6.32 0.28
C ALA A 119 11.88 -5.97 1.64
N GLU A 120 13.16 -6.30 1.85
CA GLU A 120 13.90 -5.90 3.06
C GLU A 120 14.06 -4.37 3.12
N THR A 121 14.45 -3.73 2.01
CA THR A 121 14.50 -2.27 1.92
C THR A 121 13.13 -1.64 2.15
N PHE A 122 12.05 -2.24 1.63
CA PHE A 122 10.67 -1.80 1.87
C PHE A 122 10.27 -1.83 3.34
N VAL A 123 10.61 -2.90 4.05
CA VAL A 123 10.36 -2.98 5.49
C VAL A 123 11.10 -1.86 6.23
N ALA A 124 12.39 -1.68 5.96
CA ALA A 124 13.20 -0.64 6.60
C ALA A 124 12.68 0.78 6.32
N ALA A 125 12.31 1.05 5.07
CA ALA A 125 11.76 2.34 4.66
C ALA A 125 10.38 2.64 5.30
N ALA A 126 9.54 1.63 5.44
CA ALA A 126 8.25 1.76 6.12
C ALA A 126 8.44 2.04 7.62
N GLU A 127 9.37 1.35 8.28
CA GLU A 127 9.71 1.57 9.70
C GLU A 127 10.32 2.96 9.93
N GLU A 128 11.20 3.43 9.04
CA GLU A 128 11.70 4.81 9.10
C GLU A 128 10.57 5.82 8.96
N THR A 129 9.66 5.61 8.01
CA THR A 129 8.50 6.49 7.81
C THR A 129 7.65 6.57 9.08
N VAL A 130 7.39 5.45 9.74
CA VAL A 130 6.70 5.40 11.04
C VAL A 130 7.45 6.22 12.10
N SER A 131 8.78 6.10 12.16
CA SER A 131 9.60 6.88 13.10
C SER A 131 9.52 8.39 12.82
N ILE A 132 9.49 8.81 11.55
CA ILE A 132 9.34 10.23 11.18
C ILE A 132 7.94 10.74 11.57
N LEU A 133 6.90 9.94 11.29
CA LEU A 133 5.51 10.29 11.59
C LEU A 133 5.25 10.45 13.09
N ALA A 134 5.95 9.69 13.94
CA ALA A 134 5.82 9.77 15.39
C ALA A 134 6.20 11.14 15.99
N ASP A 135 6.93 11.97 15.25
CA ASP A 135 7.28 13.33 15.67
C ASP A 135 6.15 14.36 15.44
N PHE A 136 5.07 13.98 14.78
CA PHE A 136 3.95 14.86 14.47
C PHE A 136 2.75 14.60 15.41
N PRO A 137 1.84 15.59 15.57
CA PRO A 137 0.61 15.37 16.33
C PRO A 137 -0.22 14.22 15.72
N ALA A 138 -0.69 13.32 16.58
CA ALA A 138 -1.42 12.13 16.18
C ALA A 138 -2.70 12.42 15.38
N ASP A 139 -3.34 13.57 15.64
CA ASP A 139 -4.56 14.05 15.00
C ASP A 139 -4.30 14.97 13.79
N ALA A 140 -3.04 15.27 13.48
CA ALA A 140 -2.69 16.02 12.27
C ALA A 140 -3.04 15.19 11.02
N LEU A 141 -3.45 15.87 9.94
CA LEU A 141 -3.66 15.23 8.66
C LEU A 141 -2.32 14.91 7.99
N VAL A 142 -2.19 13.72 7.41
CA VAL A 142 -0.98 13.33 6.66
C VAL A 142 -0.72 14.30 5.50
N ALA A 143 -1.77 14.81 4.87
CA ALA A 143 -1.69 15.79 3.79
C ALA A 143 -0.99 17.10 4.20
N ASP A 144 -1.11 17.51 5.45
CA ASP A 144 -0.52 18.76 5.96
C ASP A 144 0.98 18.64 6.21
N ILE A 145 1.48 17.41 6.39
CA ILE A 145 2.88 17.14 6.73
C ILE A 145 3.66 16.48 5.57
N GLY A 146 2.99 16.08 4.49
CA GLY A 146 3.61 15.38 3.36
C GLY A 146 4.70 16.17 2.61
N THR A 147 4.84 17.47 2.90
CA THR A 147 5.92 18.33 2.38
C THR A 147 7.04 18.59 3.39
N ASP A 148 6.99 17.99 4.58
CA ASP A 148 8.07 18.06 5.56
C ASP A 148 9.36 17.48 4.95
N PRO A 149 10.50 18.18 5.06
CA PRO A 149 11.77 17.72 4.50
C PRO A 149 12.18 16.30 4.94
N ARG A 150 11.82 15.87 6.16
CA ARG A 150 12.11 14.52 6.65
C ARG A 150 11.37 13.45 5.84
N ILE A 151 10.13 13.71 5.48
CA ILE A 151 9.34 12.82 4.61
C ILE A 151 9.91 12.82 3.19
N LEU A 152 10.19 14.02 2.63
CA LEU A 152 10.73 14.17 1.27
C LEU A 152 12.15 13.60 1.10
N GLN A 153 12.90 13.45 2.18
CA GLN A 153 14.26 12.90 2.20
C GLN A 153 14.31 11.49 2.80
N SER A 154 13.15 10.88 3.05
CA SER A 154 13.09 9.51 3.58
C SER A 154 13.74 8.49 2.65
N GLN A 155 14.11 7.35 3.21
CA GLN A 155 14.61 6.19 2.49
C GLN A 155 13.60 5.73 1.44
N ALA A 156 12.30 5.73 1.73
CA ALA A 156 11.28 5.34 0.76
C ALA A 156 11.34 6.21 -0.52
N VAL A 157 11.42 7.54 -0.36
CA VAL A 157 11.49 8.49 -1.48
C VAL A 157 12.82 8.35 -2.23
N THR A 158 13.92 8.18 -1.50
CA THR A 158 15.25 8.04 -2.09
C THR A 158 15.42 6.71 -2.84
N ALA A 159 14.99 5.60 -2.23
CA ALA A 159 15.10 4.25 -2.76
C ALA A 159 14.29 4.08 -4.05
N VAL A 160 13.10 4.69 -4.14
CA VAL A 160 12.30 4.68 -5.38
C VAL A 160 13.11 5.11 -6.60
N ALA A 161 14.04 6.07 -6.44
CA ALA A 161 14.81 6.62 -7.55
C ALA A 161 16.19 5.96 -7.72
N THR A 162 16.72 5.31 -6.69
CA THR A 162 18.15 4.94 -6.62
C THR A 162 18.41 3.47 -6.35
N ASP A 163 17.44 2.72 -5.86
CA ASP A 163 17.57 1.31 -5.48
C ASP A 163 16.81 0.42 -6.47
N PRO A 164 17.50 -0.33 -7.35
CA PRO A 164 16.86 -1.20 -8.32
C PRO A 164 16.16 -2.42 -7.68
N ASP A 165 16.60 -2.88 -6.52
CA ASP A 165 15.98 -4.00 -5.81
C ASP A 165 14.65 -3.54 -5.21
N TYR A 166 14.64 -2.35 -4.60
CA TYR A 166 13.42 -1.70 -4.14
C TYR A 166 12.41 -1.51 -5.27
N GLN A 167 12.87 -1.04 -6.44
CA GLN A 167 12.02 -0.90 -7.63
C GLN A 167 11.47 -2.25 -8.10
N ALA A 168 12.27 -3.32 -8.08
CA ALA A 168 11.82 -4.66 -8.42
C ALA A 168 10.72 -5.15 -7.47
N PHE A 169 10.85 -4.90 -6.17
CA PHE A 169 9.82 -5.23 -5.19
C PHE A 169 8.53 -4.41 -5.37
N LEU A 170 8.63 -3.12 -5.72
CA LEU A 170 7.47 -2.31 -6.04
C LEU A 170 6.72 -2.82 -7.28
N LEU A 171 7.45 -3.20 -8.33
CA LEU A 171 6.86 -3.80 -9.53
C LEU A 171 6.20 -5.14 -9.22
N TRP A 172 6.85 -5.98 -8.42
CA TRP A 172 6.26 -7.23 -7.93
C TRP A 172 4.98 -6.97 -7.13
N THR A 173 4.97 -5.97 -6.25
CA THR A 173 3.79 -5.58 -5.46
C THR A 173 2.63 -5.16 -6.37
N MET A 174 2.92 -4.42 -7.44
CA MET A 174 1.90 -4.02 -8.42
C MET A 174 1.31 -5.22 -9.16
N ASP A 175 2.12 -6.22 -9.51
CA ASP A 175 1.65 -7.46 -10.16
C ASP A 175 0.82 -8.32 -9.19
N ALA A 176 1.37 -8.58 -8.01
CA ALA A 176 0.77 -9.44 -6.98
C ALA A 176 -0.53 -8.85 -6.39
N CYS A 177 -0.56 -7.54 -6.13
CA CYS A 177 -1.70 -6.87 -5.50
C CYS A 177 -2.65 -6.19 -6.49
N GLY A 178 -2.20 -5.93 -7.73
CA GLY A 178 -3.04 -5.41 -8.81
C GLY A 178 -3.93 -6.49 -9.44
N SER A 179 -3.63 -7.77 -9.20
CA SER A 179 -4.37 -8.92 -9.70
C SER A 179 -5.03 -9.72 -8.56
N LEU A 180 -5.97 -9.11 -7.83
CA LEU A 180 -6.95 -9.94 -7.10
C LEU A 180 -7.92 -10.55 -8.13
N PRO A 181 -8.10 -11.88 -8.17
CA PRO A 181 -8.82 -12.57 -9.23
C PRO A 181 -10.30 -12.16 -9.30
N SER A 182 -10.78 -12.02 -10.54
CA SER A 182 -12.17 -12.25 -10.91
C SER A 182 -12.58 -13.63 -10.38
N GLU A 183 -13.55 -13.72 -9.47
CA GLU A 183 -14.65 -14.71 -9.39
C GLU A 183 -15.73 -14.22 -8.41
#